data_AF-A0A963VT68-F1
#
_entry.id   AF-A0A963VT68-F1
#
_cell.length_a   1.000
_cell.length_b   1.000
_cell.length_c   1.000
_cell.angle_alpha   90.00
_cell.angle_beta   90.00
_cell.angle_gamma   90.00
#
_symmetry.space_group_name_H-M   'P 1'
#
loop_
_entity.id
_entity.type
_entity.pdbx_description
1 polymer ?
#
loop_
_entity_poly.entity_id
_entity_poly.type
_entity_poly.pdbx_seq_one_letter_code
_entity_poly.pdbx_strand_id
1 'polypeptide(L)' 'ADGMWIAQDTGGAIKGANRFDTFWGAGDDARVTAGGMSGRGKALLLLPKGTLRRLTGK' A
#
# COMPACT_ATOMS: atom_id res chain seq x y z
N ALA A 1 0.72 4.41 10.59
CA ALA A 1 2.07 4.26 10.01
C ALA A 1 2.19 5.28 8.91
N ASP A 2 3.18 6.16 9.01
CA ASP A 2 3.46 7.19 8.01
C ASP A 2 4.78 6.83 7.36
N GLY A 3 4.74 6.47 6.08
CA GLY A 3 5.88 5.90 5.37
C GLY A 3 5.69 5.88 3.87
N MET A 4 6.75 5.47 3.16
CA MET A 4 6.71 5.20 1.73
C MET A 4 6.83 3.69 1.52
N TRP A 5 5.96 3.14 0.69
CA TRP A 5 5.96 1.73 0.32
C TRP A 5 6.13 1.58 -1.18
N ILE A 6 6.63 0.42 -1.59
CA ILE A 6 6.59 -0.03 -2.97
C ILE A 6 5.47 -1.07 -3.08
N ALA A 7 4.51 -0.82 -3.96
CA ALA A 7 3.43 -1.77 -4.23
C ALA A 7 3.97 -2.91 -5.11
N GLN A 8 4.47 -3.98 -4.48
CA GLN A 8 5.07 -5.14 -5.17
C GLN A 8 4.26 -6.42 -5.09
N ASP A 9 3.22 -6.45 -4.26
CA ASP A 9 2.42 -7.65 -4.00
C ASP A 9 0.91 -7.37 -4.10
N THR A 10 0.14 -8.44 -4.30
CA THR A 10 -1.33 -8.42 -4.40
C THR A 10 -1.95 -9.53 -3.56
N GLY A 11 -3.19 -9.35 -3.10
CA GLY A 11 -3.87 -10.35 -2.28
C GLY A 11 -5.36 -10.49 -2.62
N GLY A 12 -5.88 -11.71 -2.50
CA GLY A 12 -7.30 -12.01 -2.78
C GLY A 12 -8.28 -11.21 -1.91
N ALA A 13 -7.89 -10.86 -0.69
CA ALA A 13 -8.68 -10.04 0.24
C ALA A 13 -8.43 -8.53 0.09
N ILE A 14 -7.42 -8.11 -0.68
CA ILE A 14 -7.07 -6.69 -0.87
C ILE A 14 -7.78 -6.20 -2.14
N LYS A 15 -8.96 -5.60 -1.94
CA LYS A 15 -9.85 -5.15 -3.01
C LYS A 15 -10.31 -3.71 -2.77
N GLY A 16 -10.61 -3.02 -3.88
CA GLY A 16 -11.06 -1.62 -3.87
C GLY A 16 -9.91 -0.60 -3.89
N ALA A 17 -10.24 0.65 -4.24
CA ALA A 17 -9.29 1.76 -4.18
C ALA A 17 -8.94 2.11 -2.72
N ASN A 18 -7.73 2.64 -2.49
CA ASN A 18 -7.23 3.04 -1.17
C ASN A 18 -7.28 1.91 -0.11
N ARG A 19 -7.07 0.67 -0.55
CA ARG A 19 -6.88 -0.51 0.31
C ARG A 19 -5.47 -1.05 0.08
N PHE A 20 -4.69 -1.17 1.14
CA PHE A 20 -3.33 -1.71 1.10
C PHE A 20 -3.10 -2.64 2.29
N ASP A 21 -2.14 -3.53 2.13
CA ASP A 21 -1.59 -4.37 3.17
C ASP A 21 -0.09 -4.09 3.28
N THR A 22 0.44 -4.04 4.49
CA THR A 22 1.84 -3.69 4.73
C THR A 22 2.58 -4.90 5.27
N PHE A 23 3.64 -5.30 4.58
CA PHE A 23 4.52 -6.35 5.05
C PHE A 23 5.51 -5.80 6.09
N TRP A 24 5.58 -6.47 7.26
CA TRP A 24 6.45 -6.07 8.39
C TRP A 24 7.66 -6.98 8.60
N GLY A 25 7.92 -7.92 7.68
CA GLY A 25 8.96 -8.92 7.82
C GLY A 25 8.42 -10.29 8.21
N ALA A 26 9.33 -11.20 8.56
CA ALA A 26 9.01 -12.55 9.00
C ALA A 26 9.37 -12.72 10.48
N GLY A 27 8.69 -13.66 11.16
CA GLY A 27 8.89 -13.97 12.58
C GLY A 27 7.77 -13.44 13.48
N ASP A 28 7.87 -13.75 14.76
CA ASP A 28 6.79 -13.50 15.72
C ASP A 28 6.57 -12.00 16.00
N ASP A 29 7.64 -11.21 16.04
CA ASP A 29 7.54 -9.76 16.24
C ASP A 29 6.78 -9.06 15.10
N ALA A 30 7.04 -9.50 13.86
CA ALA A 30 6.34 -9.02 12.68
C ALA A 30 4.85 -9.42 12.73
N ARG A 31 4.55 -10.66 13.17
CA ARG A 31 3.18 -11.13 13.35
C ARG A 31 2.43 -10.32 14.40
N VAL A 32 3.04 -10.02 15.54
CA VAL A 32 2.41 -9.21 16.60
C VAL A 32 2.05 -7.83 16.08
N THR A 33 2.99 -7.19 15.37
CA THR A 33 2.77 -5.86 14.78
C THR A 33 1.68 -5.89 13.72
N ALA A 34 1.78 -6.81 12.75
CA ALA A 34 0.83 -6.94 11.65
C ALA A 34 -0.58 -7.34 12.12
N GLY A 35 -0.69 -8.22 13.13
CA GLY A 35 -1.97 -8.68 13.66
C GLY A 35 -2.79 -7.56 14.31
N GLY A 36 -2.15 -6.51 14.82
CA GLY A 36 -2.81 -5.32 15.35
C GLY A 36 -3.29 -4.34 14.28
N MET A 37 -3.00 -4.57 13.00
CA MET A 37 -3.26 -3.58 11.96
C MET A 37 -4.69 -3.66 11.42
N SER A 38 -5.49 -2.70 11.87
CA SER A 38 -6.74 -2.33 11.22
C SER A 38 -6.98 -0.85 11.46
N GLY A 39 -7.04 -0.07 10.39
CA GLY A 39 -7.16 1.37 10.51
C GLY A 39 -7.59 2.03 9.22
N ARG A 40 -8.17 3.23 9.35
CA ARG A 40 -8.44 4.10 8.20
C ARG A 40 -7.18 4.88 7.87
N GLY A 41 -6.90 5.03 6.59
CA GLY A 41 -5.73 5.78 6.11
C GLY A 41 -6.01 6.46 4.76
N LYS A 42 -5.15 7.42 4.43
CA LYS A 42 -5.08 8.03 3.09
C LYS A 42 -3.73 7.68 2.50
N ALA A 43 -3.72 7.20 1.27
CA ALA A 43 -2.50 6.98 0.51
C ALA A 43 -2.38 8.03 -0.62
N LEU A 44 -1.14 8.41 -0.92
CA LEU A 44 -0.78 9.11 -2.15
C LEU A 44 -0.02 8.14 -3.04
N LEU A 45 -0.26 8.21 -4.35
CA LEU A 45 0.49 7.45 -5.34
C LEU A 45 1.55 8.33 -5.98
N LEU A 46 2.80 7.89 -5.91
CA LEU A 46 3.88 8.46 -6.70
C LEU A 46 3.89 7.78 -8.07
N LEU A 47 3.46 8.51 -9.10
CA LEU A 47 3.40 8.01 -10.47
C LEU A 47 4.52 8.61 -11.30
N PRO A 48 5.11 7.84 -12.24
CA PRO A 48 5.98 8.41 -13.25
C PRO A 48 5.26 9.53 -14.03
N LYS A 49 5.96 10.62 -14.34
CA LYS A 49 5.38 11.76 -15.08
C LYS A 49 4.72 11.35 -16.39
N GLY A 50 5.33 10.40 -17.12
CA GLY A 50 4.76 9.85 -18.35
C GLY A 50 3.44 9.10 -18.14
N THR A 51 3.29 8.40 -17.02
CA THR A 51 2.03 7.74 -16.63
C THR A 51 0.95 8.77 -16.36
N LEU A 52 1.28 9.82 -15.60
CA LEU A 52 0.33 10.91 -15.31
C LEU A 52 -0.13 11.63 -16.59
N ARG A 53 0.79 11.94 -17.52
CA ARG A 53 0.45 12.54 -18.82
C ARG A 53 -0.54 11.68 -19.61
N ARG A 54 -0.31 10.37 -19.69
CA ARG A 54 -1.23 9.45 -20.39
C ARG A 54 -2.62 9.41 -19.75
N LEU A 55 -2.69 9.44 -18.41
CA LEU A 55 -3.96 9.41 -17.69
C LEU A 55 -4.74 10.72 -17.82
N THR A 56 -4.06 11.86 -17.97
CA THR A 56 -4.69 13.19 -17.95
C THR A 56 -4.81 13.86 -19.31
N GLY A 57 -4.16 13.31 -20.35
CA GLY A 57 -4.15 13.88 -21.70
C GLY A 57 -3.41 15.22 -21.82
N LYS A 58 -2.63 15.61 -20.80
CA LYS A 58 -1.82 16.83 -20.72
C LYS A 58 -0.34 16.50 -20.66
#